data_AF-A0AAW0HUJ7-F1
#
_entry.id   AF-A0AAW0HUJ7-F1
#
_cell.length_a   1.000
_cell.length_b   1.000
_cell.length_c   1.000
_cell.angle_alpha   90.00
_cell.angle_beta   90.00
_cell.angle_gamma   90.00
#
_symmetry.space_group_name_H-M   'P 1'
#
loop_
_entity.id
_entity.type
_entity.pdbx_description
1 polymer ?
#
loop_
_entity_poly.entity_id
_entity_poly.type
_entity_poly.pdbx_seq_one_letter_code
_entity_poly.pdbx_strand_id
1 'polypeptide(L)'
;MYRWDWWNMTSIKEQAAISRLLSFLQEWDNAGKGLRTQILTKFIETNEGKTGPELELEFSQGASLFLIRLTTWLRIIYMTGLDLEKLLRSIGIFLSAVSRCVLTLLEILGLEKIKEEDKKESIKLLQIIANNGRKYKELICESYGVRAIAEFLAKSKSEETQEEVQILLEALVHGNPKYQNQVYKGLIALLPCGSPKAQQLAMQTLRTAQAIIGATHPSIVDCVLKVLGTMHLEVQYE
;
A
#
# COMPACT_ATOMS: atom_id res chain seq x y z
N MET A 1 -16.09 -39.82 17.69
CA MET A 1 -14.96 -39.61 18.60
C MET A 1 -13.74 -39.07 17.82
N TYR A 2 -13.90 -37.92 17.14
CA TYR A 2 -12.82 -37.35 16.31
C TYR A 2 -12.81 -35.81 16.28
N ARG A 3 -13.77 -35.12 16.91
CA ARG A 3 -13.82 -33.65 16.85
C ARG A 3 -13.04 -33.02 18.02
N TRP A 4 -13.09 -33.60 19.21
CA TRP A 4 -12.42 -33.07 20.41
C TRP A 4 -10.88 -33.13 20.34
N ASP A 5 -10.30 -34.18 19.76
CA ASP A 5 -8.85 -34.33 19.68
C ASP A 5 -8.20 -33.33 18.72
N TRP A 6 -8.90 -32.93 17.65
CA TRP A 6 -8.38 -31.95 16.70
C TRP A 6 -8.30 -30.54 17.30
N TRP A 7 -9.34 -30.11 18.02
CA TRP A 7 -9.34 -28.80 18.71
C TRP A 7 -8.26 -28.74 19.79
N ASN A 8 -8.04 -29.83 20.51
CA ASN A 8 -7.00 -29.91 21.54
C ASN A 8 -5.59 -29.90 20.91
N MET A 9 -5.42 -30.57 19.77
CA MET A 9 -4.14 -30.65 19.06
C MET A 9 -3.78 -29.37 18.32
N THR A 10 -4.76 -28.58 17.84
CA THR A 10 -4.53 -27.21 17.35
C THR A 10 -4.11 -26.27 18.47
N SER A 11 -4.78 -26.33 19.64
CA SER A 11 -4.44 -25.49 20.79
C SER A 11 -3.01 -25.74 21.31
N ILE A 12 -2.58 -27.00 21.39
CA ILE A 12 -1.22 -27.36 21.85
C ILE A 12 -0.15 -26.85 20.87
N LYS A 13 -0.40 -26.93 19.57
CA LYS A 13 0.54 -26.43 18.54
C LYS A 13 0.68 -24.91 18.57
N GLU A 14 -0.43 -24.19 18.73
CA GLU A 14 -0.42 -22.73 18.88
C GLU A 14 0.35 -22.31 20.14
N GLN A 15 0.10 -22.97 21.28
CA GLN A 15 0.82 -22.71 22.52
C GLN A 15 2.34 -22.87 22.34
N ALA A 16 2.76 -23.95 21.68
CA ALA A 16 4.17 -24.22 21.42
C ALA A 16 4.80 -23.18 20.47
N ALA A 17 4.05 -22.72 19.46
CA ALA A 17 4.52 -21.68 18.53
C ALA A 17 4.71 -20.33 19.24
N ILE A 18 3.76 -19.94 20.09
CA ILE A 18 3.86 -18.74 20.94
C ILE A 18 5.04 -18.85 21.91
N SER A 19 5.26 -20.01 22.55
CA SER A 19 6.41 -20.20 23.43
C SER A 19 7.75 -20.05 22.69
N ARG A 20 7.85 -20.53 21.43
CA ARG A 20 9.05 -20.32 20.60
C ARG A 20 9.27 -18.86 20.26
N LEU A 21 8.21 -18.13 19.87
CA LEU A 21 8.28 -16.70 19.64
C LEU A 21 8.80 -15.96 20.88
N LEU A 22 8.22 -16.22 22.05
CA LEU A 22 8.61 -15.56 23.29
C LEU A 22 10.07 -15.88 23.65
N SER A 23 10.48 -17.14 23.49
CA SER A 23 11.88 -17.54 23.67
C SER A 23 12.82 -16.79 22.72
N PHE A 24 12.45 -16.64 21.45
CA PHE A 24 13.24 -15.89 20.47
C PHE A 24 13.34 -14.40 20.83
N LEU A 25 12.23 -13.77 21.22
CA LEU A 25 12.21 -12.36 21.62
C LEU A 25 13.05 -12.16 22.90
N GLN A 26 12.96 -13.08 23.86
CA GLN A 26 13.74 -13.04 25.09
C GLN A 26 15.24 -13.26 24.82
N GLU A 27 15.58 -14.12 23.86
CA GLU A 27 16.96 -14.29 23.39
C GLU A 27 17.49 -12.98 22.81
N TRP A 28 16.73 -12.30 21.95
CA TRP A 28 17.09 -10.98 21.43
C TRP A 28 17.28 -9.93 22.53
N ASP A 29 16.35 -9.87 23.48
CA ASP A 29 16.34 -8.88 24.55
C ASP A 29 17.58 -9.06 25.47
N ASN A 30 17.98 -10.31 25.75
CA ASN A 30 19.16 -10.64 26.56
C ASN A 30 20.48 -10.71 25.77
N ALA A 31 20.43 -10.69 24.43
CA ALA A 31 21.61 -10.89 23.60
C ALA A 31 22.60 -9.72 23.69
N GLY A 32 23.88 -10.07 23.88
CA GLY A 32 24.99 -9.17 23.61
C GLY A 32 25.21 -8.94 22.11
N LYS A 33 26.12 -8.03 21.77
CA LYS A 33 26.39 -7.60 20.38
C LYS A 33 26.62 -8.76 19.39
N GLY A 34 27.47 -9.72 19.76
CA GLY A 34 27.79 -10.87 18.90
C GLY A 34 26.57 -11.75 18.61
N LEU A 35 25.77 -12.04 19.64
CA LEU A 35 24.57 -12.87 19.49
C LEU A 35 23.47 -12.13 18.70
N ARG A 36 23.27 -10.82 18.92
CA ARG A 36 22.34 -10.03 18.08
C ARG A 36 22.73 -10.06 16.61
N THR A 37 24.03 -10.00 16.30
CA THR A 37 24.53 -10.12 14.92
C THR A 37 24.20 -11.47 14.31
N GLN A 38 24.34 -12.56 15.06
CA GLN A 38 23.96 -13.90 14.61
C GLN A 38 22.45 -14.03 14.40
N ILE A 39 21.65 -13.51 15.32
CA ILE A 39 20.18 -13.47 15.21
C ILE A 39 19.77 -12.72 13.94
N LEU A 40 20.32 -11.52 13.70
CA LEU A 40 20.01 -10.74 12.49
C LEU A 40 20.43 -11.47 11.22
N THR A 41 21.61 -12.11 11.21
CA THR A 41 22.10 -12.86 10.05
C THR A 41 21.14 -14.00 9.70
N LYS A 42 20.79 -14.82 10.70
CA LYS A 42 19.84 -15.92 10.53
C LYS A 42 18.46 -15.42 10.10
N PHE A 43 18.00 -14.31 10.71
CA PHE A 43 16.72 -13.70 10.34
C PHE A 43 16.70 -13.30 8.87
N ILE A 44 17.74 -12.61 8.39
CA ILE A 44 17.85 -12.20 6.98
C ILE A 44 17.83 -13.42 6.07
N GLU A 45 18.71 -14.40 6.32
CA GLU A 45 18.81 -15.61 5.49
C GLU A 45 17.49 -16.38 5.41
N THR A 46 16.72 -16.39 6.50
CA THR A 46 15.45 -17.13 6.56
C THR A 46 14.28 -16.36 5.97
N ASN A 47 14.31 -15.02 6.00
CA ASN A 47 13.12 -14.19 5.75
C ASN A 47 13.24 -13.24 4.55
N GLU A 48 14.41 -13.17 3.92
CA GLU A 48 14.57 -12.40 2.68
C GLU A 48 13.60 -12.90 1.60
N GLY A 49 12.85 -11.99 1.00
CA GLY A 49 11.86 -12.32 -0.04
C GLY A 49 10.52 -12.85 0.47
N LYS A 50 10.27 -12.97 1.78
CA LYS A 50 8.94 -13.32 2.31
C LYS A 50 7.95 -12.16 2.23
N THR A 51 6.67 -12.50 2.17
CA THR A 51 5.55 -11.56 2.31
C THR A 51 5.27 -11.27 3.78
N GLY A 52 4.50 -10.21 4.06
CA GLY A 52 4.04 -9.90 5.41
C GLY A 52 3.29 -11.05 6.09
N PRO A 53 2.30 -11.68 5.43
CA PRO A 53 1.60 -12.83 5.99
C PRO A 53 2.49 -14.04 6.27
N GLU A 54 3.46 -14.34 5.39
CA GLU A 54 4.43 -15.43 5.64
C GLU A 54 5.32 -15.13 6.84
N LEU A 55 5.75 -13.88 6.98
CA LEU A 55 6.54 -13.42 8.12
C LEU A 55 5.73 -13.48 9.42
N GLU A 56 4.48 -13.02 9.41
CA GLU A 56 3.59 -13.13 10.57
C GLU A 56 3.32 -14.59 10.93
N LEU A 57 3.10 -15.47 9.94
CA LEU A 57 2.92 -16.89 10.20
C LEU A 57 4.15 -17.52 10.88
N GLU A 58 5.36 -17.20 10.41
CA GLU A 58 6.61 -17.68 11.04
C GLU A 58 6.73 -17.23 12.50
N PHE A 59 6.31 -16.01 12.78
CA PHE A 59 6.38 -15.40 14.10
C PHE A 59 5.08 -15.56 14.90
N SER A 60 4.22 -16.53 14.58
CA SER A 60 2.96 -16.77 15.32
C SER A 60 2.11 -15.51 15.51
N GLN A 61 1.98 -14.70 14.45
CA GLN A 61 1.31 -13.40 14.41
C GLN A 61 1.97 -12.31 15.31
N GLY A 62 3.24 -12.49 15.62
CA GLY A 62 4.04 -11.59 16.45
C GLY A 62 5.24 -10.96 15.74
N ALA A 63 5.28 -10.92 14.40
CA ALA A 63 6.44 -10.39 13.69
C ALA A 63 6.63 -8.89 13.98
N SER A 64 5.53 -8.14 14.11
CA SER A 64 5.53 -6.74 14.55
C SER A 64 6.26 -6.50 15.88
N LEU A 65 6.22 -7.47 16.82
CA LEU A 65 6.92 -7.37 18.10
C LEU A 65 8.44 -7.38 17.93
N PHE A 66 8.93 -8.12 16.93
CA PHE A 66 10.35 -8.11 16.61
C PHE A 66 10.74 -6.81 15.90
N LEU A 67 9.91 -6.31 14.97
CA LEU A 67 10.15 -5.02 14.31
C LEU A 67 10.27 -3.86 15.30
N ILE A 68 9.43 -3.81 16.35
CA ILE A 68 9.52 -2.80 17.41
C ILE A 68 10.88 -2.87 18.13
N ARG A 69 11.39 -4.07 18.40
CA ARG A 69 12.70 -4.27 19.03
C ARG A 69 13.85 -3.85 18.13
N LEU A 70 13.78 -4.19 16.84
CA LEU A 70 14.77 -3.76 15.84
C LEU A 70 14.82 -2.24 15.72
N THR A 71 13.67 -1.58 15.63
CA THR A 71 13.59 -0.11 15.52
C THR A 71 14.01 0.59 16.81
N THR A 72 13.76 -0.01 17.97
CA THR A 72 14.27 0.47 19.27
C THR A 72 15.79 0.34 19.34
N TRP A 73 16.33 -0.81 18.95
CA TRP A 73 17.77 -1.04 18.92
C TRP A 73 18.49 -0.10 17.94
N LEU A 74 17.88 0.18 16.79
CA LEU A 74 18.39 1.14 15.81
C LEU A 74 18.60 2.51 16.44
N ARG A 75 17.63 3.01 17.22
CA ARG A 75 17.76 4.31 17.91
C ARG A 75 18.91 4.35 18.92
N ILE A 76 19.30 3.21 19.47
CA ILE A 76 20.41 3.12 20.43
C ILE A 76 21.76 3.12 19.69
N ILE A 77 21.87 2.39 18.58
CA ILE A 77 23.17 2.12 17.95
C ILE A 77 23.51 3.00 16.74
N TYR A 78 22.54 3.70 16.13
CA TYR A 78 22.76 4.39 14.85
C TYR A 78 23.91 5.40 14.87
N MET A 79 24.17 6.02 16.03
CA MET A 79 25.27 6.99 16.21
C MET A 79 26.66 6.33 16.28
N THR A 80 26.74 5.04 16.59
CA THR A 80 28.01 4.30 16.71
C THR A 80 28.30 3.44 15.48
N GLY A 81 27.31 3.22 14.60
CA GLY A 81 27.46 2.48 13.34
C GLY A 81 27.71 0.98 13.47
N LEU A 82 27.81 0.44 14.69
CA LEU A 82 28.13 -0.95 14.95
C LEU A 82 26.97 -1.87 14.49
N ASP A 83 27.26 -2.83 13.62
CA ASP A 83 26.32 -3.83 13.08
C ASP A 83 25.05 -3.25 12.41
N LEU A 84 25.12 -1.99 11.98
CA LEU A 84 24.00 -1.24 11.43
C LEU A 84 23.45 -1.86 10.14
N GLU A 85 24.31 -2.42 9.28
CA GLU A 85 23.93 -3.02 8.00
C GLU A 85 22.88 -4.13 8.19
N LYS A 86 23.16 -5.11 9.06
CA LYS A 86 22.26 -6.25 9.28
C LYS A 86 20.95 -5.82 9.93
N LEU A 87 21.01 -4.83 10.82
CA LEU A 87 19.82 -4.27 11.45
C LEU A 87 18.92 -3.59 10.41
N LEU A 88 19.50 -2.77 9.53
CA LEU A 88 18.77 -2.09 8.47
C LEU A 88 18.22 -3.07 7.43
N ARG A 89 18.98 -4.10 7.03
CA ARG A 89 18.48 -5.17 6.14
C ARG A 89 17.29 -5.90 6.75
N SER A 90 17.35 -6.23 8.04
CA SER A 90 16.26 -6.89 8.76
C SER A 90 15.00 -6.02 8.79
N ILE A 91 15.12 -4.73 9.09
CA ILE A 91 14.00 -3.77 9.00
C ILE A 91 13.48 -3.68 7.55
N GLY A 92 14.37 -3.72 6.58
CA GLY A 92 14.05 -3.72 5.15
C GLY A 92 13.11 -4.86 4.75
N ILE A 93 13.25 -6.06 5.34
CA ILE A 93 12.35 -7.20 5.09
C ILE A 93 10.91 -6.84 5.48
N PHE A 94 10.69 -6.28 6.67
CA PHE A 94 9.37 -5.83 7.10
C PHE A 94 8.78 -4.75 6.20
N LEU A 95 9.59 -3.79 5.75
CA LEU A 95 9.13 -2.73 4.87
C LEU A 95 8.86 -3.24 3.45
N SER A 96 9.60 -4.23 2.97
CA SER A 96 9.35 -4.88 1.68
C SER A 96 8.02 -5.62 1.66
N ALA A 97 7.56 -6.13 2.80
CA ALA A 97 6.21 -6.68 2.91
C ALA A 97 5.13 -5.62 2.67
N VAL A 98 5.33 -4.38 3.14
CA VAL A 98 4.40 -3.27 2.92
C VAL A 98 4.34 -2.89 1.44
N SER A 99 5.47 -2.84 0.74
CA SER A 99 5.46 -2.56 -0.72
C SER A 99 4.77 -3.67 -1.51
N ARG A 100 4.96 -4.93 -1.13
CA ARG A 100 4.24 -6.06 -1.73
C ARG A 100 2.74 -5.99 -1.48
N CYS A 101 2.33 -5.58 -0.29
CA CYS A 101 0.91 -5.35 0.02
C CYS A 101 0.29 -4.32 -0.93
N VAL A 102 0.97 -3.17 -1.14
CA VAL A 102 0.52 -2.15 -2.09
C VAL A 102 0.37 -2.71 -3.51
N LEU A 103 1.36 -3.46 -4.00
CA LEU A 103 1.30 -4.10 -5.32
C LEU A 103 0.10 -5.04 -5.44
N THR A 104 -0.10 -5.92 -4.46
CA THR A 104 -1.24 -6.86 -4.48
C THR A 104 -2.59 -6.14 -4.45
N LEU A 105 -2.73 -5.08 -3.64
CA LEU A 105 -3.95 -4.26 -3.62
C LEU A 105 -4.23 -3.61 -4.99
N LEU A 106 -3.18 -3.13 -5.67
CA LEU A 106 -3.30 -2.56 -7.01
C LEU A 106 -3.62 -3.62 -8.08
N GLU A 107 -3.03 -4.82 -7.97
CA GLU A 107 -3.32 -5.95 -8.86
C GLU A 107 -4.78 -6.39 -8.76
N ILE A 108 -5.35 -6.45 -7.56
CA ILE A 108 -6.75 -6.82 -7.32
C ILE A 108 -7.71 -5.96 -8.16
N LEU A 109 -7.42 -4.66 -8.33
CA LEU A 109 -8.25 -3.74 -9.11
C LEU A 109 -8.41 -4.20 -10.58
N GLY A 110 -7.34 -4.77 -11.15
CA GLY A 110 -7.28 -5.22 -12.54
C GLY A 110 -7.84 -6.62 -12.79
N LEU A 111 -8.11 -7.42 -11.75
CA LEU A 111 -8.55 -8.81 -11.91
C LEU A 111 -10.04 -8.90 -12.24
N GLU A 112 -10.40 -9.48 -13.40
CA GLU A 112 -11.80 -9.59 -13.85
C GLU A 112 -12.67 -10.49 -12.95
N LYS A 113 -12.06 -11.50 -12.32
CA LYS A 113 -12.76 -12.50 -11.50
C LYS A 113 -13.11 -12.01 -10.09
N ILE A 114 -12.54 -10.90 -9.65
CA ILE A 114 -12.80 -10.33 -8.33
C ILE A 114 -14.02 -9.41 -8.42
N LYS A 115 -14.97 -9.59 -7.50
CA LYS A 115 -16.19 -8.77 -7.45
C LYS A 115 -15.86 -7.32 -7.07
N GLU A 116 -16.74 -6.40 -7.46
CA GLU A 116 -16.49 -4.96 -7.37
C GLU A 116 -16.38 -4.49 -5.91
N GLU A 117 -17.10 -5.12 -4.99
CA GLU A 117 -17.05 -4.81 -3.55
C GLU A 117 -15.69 -5.10 -2.92
N ASP A 118 -15.02 -6.18 -3.34
CA ASP A 118 -13.69 -6.52 -2.83
C ASP A 118 -12.62 -5.58 -3.40
N LYS A 119 -12.81 -5.12 -4.64
CA LYS A 119 -11.96 -4.08 -5.24
C LYS A 119 -12.14 -2.73 -4.55
N LYS A 120 -13.38 -2.38 -4.18
CA LYS A 120 -13.68 -1.19 -3.36
C LYS A 120 -12.94 -1.24 -2.02
N GLU A 121 -12.92 -2.39 -1.35
CA GLU A 121 -12.15 -2.53 -0.09
C GLU A 121 -10.65 -2.37 -0.31
N SER A 122 -10.13 -2.86 -1.45
CA SER A 122 -8.73 -2.64 -1.82
C SER A 122 -8.40 -1.15 -2.00
N ILE A 123 -9.32 -0.36 -2.57
CA ILE A 123 -9.21 1.10 -2.67
C ILE A 123 -9.19 1.74 -1.27
N LYS A 124 -10.08 1.33 -0.36
CA LYS A 124 -10.11 1.86 1.02
C LYS A 124 -8.81 1.59 1.77
N LEU A 125 -8.24 0.40 1.62
CA LEU A 125 -6.93 0.08 2.19
C LEU A 125 -5.82 0.96 1.60
N LEU A 126 -5.83 1.19 0.28
CA LEU A 126 -4.89 2.11 -0.37
C LEU A 126 -5.06 3.56 0.12
N GLN A 127 -6.28 4.02 0.39
CA GLN A 127 -6.53 5.33 1.01
C GLN A 127 -5.91 5.41 2.41
N ILE A 128 -6.12 4.39 3.26
CA ILE A 128 -5.49 4.32 4.59
C ILE A 128 -3.97 4.41 4.46
N ILE A 129 -3.36 3.63 3.55
CA ILE A 129 -1.92 3.65 3.30
C ILE A 129 -1.47 5.06 2.84
N ALA A 130 -2.15 5.66 1.86
CA ALA A 130 -1.84 7.00 1.36
C ALA A 130 -1.93 8.08 2.46
N ASN A 131 -2.90 7.96 3.37
CA ASN A 131 -3.13 8.91 4.46
C ASN A 131 -2.11 8.81 5.58
N ASN A 132 -1.35 7.71 5.67
CA ASN A 132 -0.24 7.58 6.63
C ASN A 132 0.99 8.44 6.28
N GLY A 133 0.96 9.19 5.16
CA GLY A 133 1.92 10.25 4.87
C GLY A 133 2.53 10.17 3.48
N ARG A 134 3.30 11.21 3.13
CA ARG A 134 3.87 11.41 1.77
C ARG A 134 4.59 10.18 1.23
N LYS A 135 5.45 9.54 2.04
CA LYS A 135 6.23 8.36 1.61
C LYS A 135 5.35 7.22 1.08
N TYR A 136 4.17 7.02 1.65
CA TYR A 136 3.24 5.98 1.23
C TYR A 136 2.47 6.36 -0.02
N LYS A 137 2.14 7.64 -0.20
CA LYS A 137 1.61 8.16 -1.48
C LYS A 137 2.61 7.95 -2.61
N GLU A 138 3.88 8.28 -2.35
CA GLU A 138 4.98 8.05 -3.29
C GLU A 138 5.12 6.57 -3.65
N LEU A 139 5.07 5.67 -2.65
CA LEU A 139 5.13 4.23 -2.87
C LEU A 139 3.99 3.70 -3.76
N ILE A 140 2.75 4.19 -3.57
CA ILE A 140 1.62 3.83 -4.42
C ILE A 140 1.88 4.29 -5.87
N CYS A 141 2.33 5.54 -6.06
CA CYS A 141 2.63 6.06 -7.39
C CYS A 141 3.77 5.32 -8.09
N GLU A 142 4.83 4.96 -7.37
CA GLU A 142 5.98 4.18 -7.84
C GLU A 142 5.59 2.76 -8.28
N SER A 143 4.58 2.20 -7.63
CA SER A 143 4.05 0.86 -7.90
C SER A 143 3.05 0.85 -9.06
N TYR A 144 3.16 1.79 -10.02
CA TYR A 144 2.22 2.00 -11.13
C TYR A 144 0.77 2.31 -10.67
N GLY A 145 0.58 2.78 -9.43
CA GLY A 145 -0.73 2.93 -8.82
C GLY A 145 -1.64 3.89 -9.57
N VAL A 146 -1.12 5.03 -10.05
CA VAL A 146 -1.93 6.02 -10.80
C VAL A 146 -2.64 5.39 -11.99
N ARG A 147 -1.93 4.54 -12.77
CA ARG A 147 -2.52 3.87 -13.94
C ARG A 147 -3.58 2.85 -13.50
N ALA A 148 -3.26 1.98 -12.56
CA ALA A 148 -4.18 0.93 -12.10
C ALA A 148 -5.46 1.52 -11.49
N ILE A 149 -5.33 2.57 -10.67
CA ILE A 149 -6.45 3.26 -10.02
C ILE A 149 -7.31 3.99 -11.07
N ALA A 150 -6.69 4.69 -12.03
CA ALA A 150 -7.42 5.38 -13.10
C ALA A 150 -8.16 4.38 -14.00
N GLU A 151 -7.51 3.30 -14.43
CA GLU A 151 -8.16 2.26 -15.23
C GLU A 151 -9.34 1.62 -14.49
N PHE A 152 -9.23 1.44 -13.17
CA PHE A 152 -10.33 0.94 -12.36
C PHE A 152 -11.50 1.94 -12.29
N LEU A 153 -11.22 3.23 -12.11
CA LEU A 153 -12.25 4.30 -12.16
C LEU A 153 -13.03 4.25 -13.48
N ALA A 154 -12.33 4.14 -14.60
CA ALA A 154 -12.94 4.12 -15.93
C ALA A 154 -13.83 2.90 -16.19
N LYS A 155 -13.50 1.75 -15.59
CA LYS A 155 -14.18 0.46 -15.83
C LYS A 155 -15.27 0.14 -14.80
N SER A 156 -15.18 0.71 -13.60
CA SER A 156 -16.15 0.51 -12.52
C SER A 156 -17.54 0.95 -12.97
N LYS A 157 -18.56 0.21 -12.54
CA LYS A 157 -19.97 0.48 -12.84
C LYS A 157 -20.72 1.02 -11.62
N SER A 158 -20.15 0.86 -10.43
CA SER A 158 -20.69 1.37 -9.18
C SER A 158 -20.26 2.81 -8.95
N GLU A 159 -21.20 3.76 -8.92
CA GLU A 159 -20.89 5.16 -8.61
C GLU A 159 -20.24 5.32 -7.22
N GLU A 160 -20.73 4.59 -6.22
CA GLU A 160 -20.14 4.57 -4.86
C GLU A 160 -18.66 4.14 -4.92
N THR A 161 -18.33 3.15 -5.75
CA THR A 161 -16.94 2.69 -5.92
C THR A 161 -16.10 3.75 -6.64
N GLN A 162 -16.66 4.39 -7.66
CA GLN A 162 -15.98 5.47 -8.38
C GLN A 162 -15.68 6.68 -7.47
N GLU A 163 -16.57 7.01 -6.54
CA GLU A 163 -16.36 8.06 -5.53
C GLU A 163 -15.21 7.72 -4.57
N GLU A 164 -15.14 6.47 -4.08
CA GLU A 164 -13.99 6.00 -3.27
C GLU A 164 -12.67 6.08 -4.04
N VAL A 165 -12.70 5.77 -5.34
CA VAL A 165 -11.51 5.89 -6.20
C VAL A 165 -11.11 7.36 -6.40
N GLN A 166 -12.08 8.26 -6.55
CA GLN A 166 -11.84 9.70 -6.65
C GLN A 166 -11.14 10.24 -5.40
N ILE A 167 -11.61 9.85 -4.21
CA ILE A 167 -11.01 10.23 -2.91
C ILE A 167 -9.53 9.81 -2.86
N LEU A 168 -9.21 8.60 -3.33
CA LEU A 168 -7.82 8.13 -3.39
C LEU A 168 -6.97 8.96 -4.36
N LEU A 169 -7.47 9.23 -5.57
CA LEU A 169 -6.77 10.06 -6.56
C LEU A 169 -6.51 11.47 -6.04
N GLU A 170 -7.49 12.09 -5.39
CA GLU A 170 -7.35 13.39 -4.76
C GLU A 170 -6.31 13.35 -3.62
N ALA A 171 -6.34 12.32 -2.78
CA ALA A 171 -5.34 12.13 -1.73
C ALA A 171 -3.92 12.00 -2.30
N LEU A 172 -3.75 11.34 -3.46
CA LEU A 172 -2.45 11.19 -4.13
C LEU A 172 -1.91 12.49 -4.72
N VAL A 173 -2.76 13.47 -5.06
CA VAL A 173 -2.31 14.81 -5.50
C VAL A 173 -1.85 15.67 -4.31
N HIS A 174 -2.58 15.62 -3.20
CA HIS A 174 -2.33 16.49 -2.05
C HIS A 174 -1.06 16.11 -1.29
N GLY A 175 -0.15 17.07 -1.10
CA GLY A 175 1.08 16.88 -0.31
C GLY A 175 2.11 15.93 -0.93
N ASN A 176 2.00 15.64 -2.23
CA ASN A 176 2.83 14.68 -2.98
C ASN A 176 3.52 15.31 -4.22
N PRO A 177 4.38 16.34 -4.03
CA PRO A 177 4.91 17.15 -5.14
C PRO A 177 5.67 16.34 -6.19
N LYS A 178 6.32 15.23 -5.80
CA LYS A 178 7.07 14.34 -6.70
C LYS A 178 6.18 13.72 -7.79
N TYR A 179 4.94 13.40 -7.46
CA TYR A 179 4.03 12.65 -8.34
C TYR A 179 2.76 13.40 -8.75
N GLN A 180 2.57 14.65 -8.32
CA GLN A 180 1.42 15.49 -8.72
C GLN A 180 1.20 15.52 -10.24
N ASN A 181 2.27 15.73 -11.01
CA ASN A 181 2.18 15.72 -12.48
C ASN A 181 1.81 14.36 -13.06
N GLN A 182 2.22 13.26 -12.41
CA GLN A 182 1.83 11.91 -12.84
C GLN A 182 0.34 11.69 -12.60
N VAL A 183 -0.17 12.04 -11.42
CA VAL A 183 -1.60 11.92 -11.09
C VAL A 183 -2.44 12.80 -12.02
N TYR A 184 -2.02 14.04 -12.25
CA TYR A 184 -2.68 14.97 -13.16
C TYR A 184 -2.74 14.44 -14.60
N LYS A 185 -1.64 13.91 -15.14
CA LYS A 185 -1.66 13.24 -16.45
C LYS A 185 -2.56 12.01 -16.48
N GLY A 186 -2.59 11.24 -15.40
CA GLY A 186 -3.50 10.10 -15.23
C GLY A 186 -4.97 10.52 -15.29
N LEU A 187 -5.32 11.63 -14.65
CA LEU A 187 -6.67 12.21 -14.71
C LEU A 187 -7.03 12.73 -16.11
N ILE A 188 -6.10 13.40 -16.81
CA ILE A 188 -6.34 13.81 -18.21
C ILE A 188 -6.61 12.58 -19.09
N ALA A 189 -5.87 11.48 -18.88
CA ALA A 189 -6.06 10.24 -19.62
C ALA A 189 -7.41 9.56 -19.35
N LEU A 190 -8.14 9.96 -18.30
CA LEU A 190 -9.50 9.47 -18.01
C LEU A 190 -10.60 10.20 -18.77
N LEU A 191 -10.34 11.44 -19.21
CA LEU A 191 -11.34 12.25 -19.93
C LEU A 191 -11.93 11.59 -21.18
N PRO A 192 -11.20 10.79 -21.99
CA PRO A 192 -11.80 10.09 -23.13
C PRO A 192 -12.52 8.78 -22.76
N CYS A 193 -12.69 8.42 -21.48
CA CYS A 193 -13.35 7.16 -21.11
C CYS A 193 -14.87 7.20 -21.39
N GLY A 194 -15.48 6.02 -21.54
CA GLY A 194 -16.91 5.89 -21.86
C GLY A 194 -17.87 6.01 -20.67
N SER A 195 -17.38 6.29 -19.46
CA SER A 195 -18.19 6.40 -18.23
C SER A 195 -18.38 7.88 -17.88
N PRO A 196 -19.59 8.45 -18.02
CA PRO A 196 -19.85 9.87 -17.73
C PRO A 196 -19.52 10.24 -16.29
N LYS A 197 -19.90 9.39 -15.33
CA LYS A 197 -19.57 9.60 -13.91
C LYS A 197 -18.05 9.59 -13.68
N ALA A 198 -17.31 8.68 -14.31
CA ALA A 198 -15.86 8.67 -14.19
C ALA A 198 -15.22 9.93 -14.79
N GLN A 199 -15.72 10.42 -15.93
CA GLN A 199 -15.28 11.68 -16.53
C GLN A 199 -15.56 12.86 -15.59
N GLN A 200 -16.77 12.96 -15.03
CA GLN A 200 -17.16 13.99 -14.09
C GLN A 200 -16.23 14.00 -12.85
N LEU A 201 -16.03 12.86 -12.22
CA LEU A 201 -15.17 12.73 -11.04
C LEU A 201 -13.71 13.08 -11.38
N ALA A 202 -13.22 12.66 -12.54
CA ALA A 202 -11.89 13.03 -13.02
C ALA A 202 -11.75 14.54 -13.25
N MET A 203 -12.75 15.21 -13.83
CA MET A 203 -12.78 16.67 -14.02
C MET A 203 -12.77 17.43 -12.69
N GLN A 204 -13.58 17.00 -11.72
CA GLN A 204 -13.58 17.56 -10.37
C GLN A 204 -12.19 17.45 -9.71
N THR A 205 -11.57 16.27 -9.77
CA THR A 205 -10.21 16.09 -9.22
C THR A 205 -9.16 16.87 -10.02
N LEU A 206 -9.31 17.01 -11.34
CA LEU A 206 -8.43 17.84 -12.17
C LEU A 206 -8.46 19.30 -11.76
N ARG A 207 -9.64 19.83 -11.43
CA ARG A 207 -9.79 21.21 -10.95
C ARG A 207 -9.03 21.43 -9.65
N THR A 208 -9.19 20.51 -8.69
CA THR A 208 -8.42 20.57 -7.43
C THR A 208 -6.92 20.43 -7.69
N ALA A 209 -6.53 19.50 -8.56
CA ALA A 209 -5.12 19.29 -8.92
C ALA A 209 -4.49 20.48 -9.65
N GLN A 210 -5.24 21.14 -10.54
CA GLN A 210 -4.80 22.33 -11.25
C GLN A 210 -4.48 23.48 -10.30
N ALA A 211 -5.28 23.68 -9.26
CA ALA A 211 -5.02 24.69 -8.24
C ALA A 211 -3.72 24.43 -7.46
N ILE A 212 -3.34 23.15 -7.31
CA ILE A 212 -2.12 22.74 -6.61
C ILE A 212 -0.88 22.84 -7.51
N ILE A 213 -1.01 22.41 -8.77
CA ILE A 213 0.11 22.35 -9.73
C ILE A 213 0.43 23.74 -10.29
N GLY A 214 -0.59 24.58 -10.49
CA GLY A 214 -0.48 25.93 -11.05
C GLY A 214 -0.18 25.95 -12.55
N ALA A 215 0.71 25.09 -13.03
CA ALA A 215 1.06 24.96 -14.44
C ALA A 215 0.08 24.02 -15.19
N THR A 216 -0.44 24.49 -16.31
CA THR A 216 -1.35 23.71 -17.16
C THR A 216 -0.57 22.80 -18.10
N HIS A 217 -0.90 21.51 -18.17
CA HIS A 217 -0.31 20.62 -19.17
C HIS A 217 -0.99 20.81 -20.53
N PRO A 218 -0.25 20.98 -21.64
CA PRO A 218 -0.86 21.28 -22.95
C PRO A 218 -1.93 20.27 -23.40
N SER A 219 -1.78 18.99 -23.04
CA SER A 219 -2.73 17.94 -23.42
C SER A 219 -4.11 18.07 -22.77
N ILE A 220 -4.30 18.93 -21.77
CA ILE A 220 -5.62 19.10 -21.15
C ILE A 220 -6.60 19.81 -22.09
N VAL A 221 -6.11 20.71 -22.94
CA VAL A 221 -6.96 21.57 -23.78
C VAL A 221 -7.83 20.72 -24.71
N ASP A 222 -7.20 19.84 -25.49
CA ASP A 222 -7.93 18.97 -26.42
C ASP A 222 -8.90 18.02 -25.71
N CYS A 223 -8.52 17.53 -24.52
CA CYS A 223 -9.37 16.65 -23.73
C CYS A 223 -10.60 17.38 -23.17
N VAL A 224 -10.43 18.60 -22.65
CA VAL A 224 -11.53 19.42 -22.13
C VAL A 224 -12.45 19.88 -23.27
N LEU A 225 -11.90 20.26 -24.43
CA LEU A 225 -12.70 20.59 -25.60
C LEU A 225 -13.59 19.42 -26.05
N LYS A 226 -13.08 18.18 -25.98
CA LYS A 226 -13.89 16.98 -26.24
C LYS A 226 -14.98 16.77 -25.19
N VAL A 227 -14.66 17.00 -23.92
CA VAL A 227 -15.62 16.90 -22.80
C VAL A 227 -16.77 17.89 -22.95
N LEU A 228 -16.48 19.13 -23.34
CA LEU A 228 -17.51 20.15 -23.65
C LEU A 228 -18.43 19.72 -24.80
N GLY A 229 -17.94 18.89 -25.72
CA GLY A 229 -18.74 18.33 -26.83
C GLY A 229 -19.57 17.09 -26.46
N THR A 230 -19.52 16.59 -25.22
CA THR A 230 -20.28 15.40 -24.80
C THR A 230 -21.77 15.71 -24.67
N MET A 231 -22.62 14.68 -24.65
CA MET A 231 -24.07 14.84 -24.40
C MET A 231 -24.44 14.80 -22.90
N HIS A 232 -23.44 14.66 -22.03
CA HIS A 232 -23.61 14.48 -20.59
C HIS A 232 -23.43 15.83 -19.88
N LEU A 233 -24.54 16.46 -19.49
CA LEU A 233 -24.55 17.81 -18.91
C LEU A 233 -23.75 17.89 -17.61
N GLU A 234 -23.78 16.82 -16.81
CA GLU A 234 -23.02 16.68 -15.58
C GLU A 234 -21.49 16.71 -15.81
N VAL A 235 -21.04 16.29 -16.99
CA VAL A 235 -19.62 16.34 -17.37
C VAL A 235 -19.28 17.69 -18.00
N GLN A 236 -20.18 18.26 -18.80
CA GLN A 236 -20.00 19.60 -19.39
C GLN A 236 -19.94 20.72 -18.34
N TYR A 237 -20.67 20.56 -17.24
CA TYR A 237 -20.73 21.55 -16.16
C TYR A 237 -19.40 21.73 -15.43
N GLU A 238 -18.59 20.67 -15.33
CA GLU A 238 -17.35 20.65 -14.57
C GLU A 238 -16.19 21.40 -15.25
#